data_AF-A0A0D6LSI4-F1
#
_entry.id   AF-A0A0D6LSI4-F1
#
_cell.length_a   1.000
_cell.length_b   1.000
_cell.length_c   1.000
_cell.angle_alpha   90.00
_cell.angle_beta   90.00
_cell.angle_gamma   90.00
#
_symmetry.space_group_name_H-M   'P 1'
#
loop_
_entity.id
_entity.type
_entity.pdbx_description
1 polymer ?
#
loop_
_entity_poly.entity_id
_entity_poly.type
_entity_poly.pdbx_seq_one_letter_code
_entity_poly.pdbx_strand_id
1 'polypeptide(L)'
;MGAKEEAKDLIAQRDRLDAEIEQNFEVLKKNDSTMDSPLVDKEGFPFSHIDVYGVRQARHNIICLRNDRKALTEKIEKAIQKSHAEGKEMKESKSDNDEEASDELVPPGSREAAAKEEEQEEKVTIKSLFH
;
A
#
# COMPACT_ATOMS: atom_id res chain seq x y z
N MET A 1 -9.63 25.52 2.90
CA MET A 1 -8.70 24.42 3.16
C MET A 1 -8.11 24.02 1.81
N GLY A 2 -6.80 24.10 1.64
CA GLY A 2 -6.16 23.70 0.38
C GLY A 2 -6.09 22.17 0.26
N ALA A 3 -6.07 21.63 -0.97
CA ALA A 3 -6.00 20.17 -1.19
C ALA A 3 -4.81 19.49 -0.48
N LYS A 4 -3.70 20.21 -0.28
CA LYS A 4 -2.54 19.74 0.50
C LYS A 4 -2.80 19.63 2.00
N GLU A 5 -3.65 20.49 2.55
CA GLU A 5 -4.01 20.50 3.97
C GLU A 5 -4.97 19.35 4.27
N GLU A 6 -5.96 19.14 3.40
CA GLU A 6 -6.87 17.99 3.46
C GLU A 6 -6.11 16.65 3.40
N ALA A 7 -5.11 16.53 2.54
CA ALA A 7 -4.28 15.32 2.48
C ALA A 7 -3.51 15.06 3.78
N LYS A 8 -3.01 16.11 4.45
CA LYS A 8 -2.32 15.98 5.76
C LYS A 8 -3.27 15.52 6.85
N ASP A 9 -4.47 16.08 6.90
CA ASP A 9 -5.49 15.71 7.88
C ASP A 9 -5.91 14.24 7.71
N LEU A 10 -6.10 13.80 6.46
CA LEU A 10 -6.43 12.40 6.15
C LEU A 10 -5.30 11.44 6.54
N ILE A 11 -4.03 11.84 6.35
CA ILE A 11 -2.87 11.05 6.82
C ILE A 11 -2.89 10.93 8.34
N ALA A 12 -3.10 12.03 9.06
CA ALA A 12 -3.17 12.01 10.52
C ALA A 12 -4.34 11.12 11.02
N GLN A 13 -5.47 11.10 10.33
CA GLN A 13 -6.57 10.18 10.63
C GLN A 13 -6.19 8.73 10.40
N ARG A 14 -5.53 8.42 9.27
CA ARG A 14 -5.03 7.08 8.97
C ARG A 14 -4.08 6.59 10.07
N ASP A 15 -3.15 7.43 10.50
CA ASP A 15 -2.17 7.07 11.53
C ASP A 15 -2.83 6.77 12.90
N ARG A 16 -3.95 7.44 13.21
CA ARG A 16 -4.78 7.09 14.39
C ARG A 16 -5.41 5.70 14.25
N LEU A 17 -5.97 5.39 13.08
CA LEU A 17 -6.53 4.05 12.84
C LEU A 17 -5.45 2.96 12.92
N ASP A 18 -4.25 3.22 12.42
CA ASP A 18 -3.12 2.29 12.53
C ASP A 18 -2.73 2.05 14.00
N ALA A 19 -2.73 3.09 14.83
CA ALA A 19 -2.50 2.94 16.27
C ALA A 19 -3.61 2.12 16.96
N GLU A 20 -4.88 2.34 16.61
CA GLU A 20 -6.00 1.54 17.12
C GLU A 20 -5.93 0.08 16.67
N ILE A 21 -5.50 -0.17 15.42
CA ILE A 21 -5.26 -1.53 14.92
C ILE A 21 -4.20 -2.23 15.77
N GLU A 22 -3.06 -1.56 16.04
CA GLU A 22 -1.98 -2.13 16.86
C GLU A 22 -2.47 -2.44 18.28
N GLN A 23 -3.26 -1.56 18.90
CA GLN A 23 -3.87 -1.81 20.21
C GLN A 23 -4.76 -3.05 20.23
N ASN A 24 -5.57 -3.26 19.20
CA ASN A 24 -6.38 -4.48 19.11
C ASN A 24 -5.49 -5.72 18.88
N PHE A 25 -4.37 -5.59 18.16
CA PHE A 25 -3.39 -6.68 18.04
C PHE A 25 -2.72 -7.02 19.36
N GLU A 26 -2.47 -6.05 20.24
CA GLU A 26 -1.97 -6.32 21.59
C GLU A 26 -2.96 -7.16 22.40
N VAL A 27 -4.27 -6.94 22.25
CA VAL A 27 -5.30 -7.77 22.90
C VAL A 27 -5.22 -9.21 22.41
N LEU A 28 -5.01 -9.43 21.11
CA LEU A 28 -4.81 -10.76 20.55
C LEU A 28 -3.54 -11.42 21.08
N LYS A 29 -2.41 -10.69 21.10
CA LYS A 29 -1.12 -11.16 21.63
C LYS A 29 -1.22 -11.55 23.12
N LYS A 30 -1.93 -10.77 23.94
CA LYS A 30 -2.15 -11.06 25.38
C LYS A 30 -2.95 -12.33 25.63
N ASN A 31 -3.74 -12.77 24.65
CA ASN A 31 -4.57 -13.97 24.73
C ASN A 31 -3.99 -15.13 23.91
N ASP A 32 -2.71 -15.06 23.52
CA ASP A 32 -2.02 -16.04 22.66
C ASP A 32 -2.83 -16.43 21.41
N SER A 33 -3.52 -15.45 20.85
CA SER A 33 -4.47 -15.62 19.75
C SER A 33 -4.06 -14.80 18.54
N THR A 34 -4.46 -15.26 17.35
CA THR A 34 -4.23 -14.53 16.09
C THR A 34 -5.57 -14.10 15.50
N MET A 35 -5.61 -13.63 14.25
CA MET A 35 -6.87 -13.34 13.56
C MET A 35 -7.66 -14.62 13.21
N ASP A 36 -6.96 -15.73 13.02
CA ASP A 36 -7.52 -16.96 12.44
C ASP A 36 -7.47 -18.15 13.40
N SER A 37 -6.86 -18.01 14.58
CA SER A 37 -6.75 -19.12 15.53
C SER A 37 -8.12 -19.57 16.05
N PRO A 38 -8.31 -20.88 16.27
CA PRO A 38 -9.54 -21.41 16.85
C PRO A 38 -9.69 -20.93 18.31
N LEU A 39 -10.91 -20.54 18.69
CA LEU A 39 -11.25 -20.09 20.05
C LEU A 39 -11.92 -21.18 20.89
N VAL A 40 -12.17 -22.33 20.28
CA VAL A 40 -12.83 -23.48 20.87
C VAL A 40 -11.98 -24.73 20.66
N ASP A 41 -12.13 -25.67 21.58
CA ASP A 41 -11.51 -26.99 21.47
C ASP A 41 -12.25 -27.90 20.48
N LYS A 42 -11.83 -29.17 20.42
CA LYS A 42 -12.41 -30.19 19.53
C LYS A 42 -13.83 -30.61 19.95
N GLU A 43 -14.21 -30.36 21.19
CA GLU A 43 -15.51 -30.69 21.75
C GLU A 43 -16.49 -29.51 21.64
N GLY A 44 -16.00 -28.33 21.21
CA GLY A 44 -16.79 -27.12 20.97
C GLY A 44 -16.84 -26.17 22.16
N PHE A 45 -16.03 -26.38 23.19
CA PHE A 45 -16.00 -25.52 24.38
C PHE A 45 -14.94 -24.41 24.24
N PRO A 46 -15.24 -23.18 24.74
CA PRO A 46 -14.25 -22.10 24.82
C PRO A 46 -13.00 -22.52 25.62
N PHE A 47 -11.83 -22.11 25.13
CA PHE A 47 -10.61 -22.27 25.90
C PHE A 47 -10.66 -21.45 27.20
N SER A 48 -10.48 -22.11 28.34
CA SER A 48 -10.54 -21.49 29.67
C SER A 48 -9.49 -20.40 29.91
N HIS A 49 -8.39 -20.43 29.16
CA HIS A 49 -7.27 -19.49 29.27
C HIS A 49 -7.40 -18.29 28.30
N ILE A 50 -8.41 -18.28 27.43
CA ILE A 50 -8.60 -17.24 26.41
C ILE A 50 -9.86 -16.46 26.75
N ASP A 51 -9.77 -15.13 26.79
CA ASP A 51 -10.96 -14.29 26.75
C ASP A 51 -11.56 -14.31 25.33
N VAL A 52 -12.42 -15.29 25.06
CA VAL A 52 -13.07 -15.48 23.76
C VAL A 52 -13.89 -14.25 23.35
N TYR A 53 -14.48 -13.54 24.31
CA TYR A 53 -15.24 -12.33 24.04
C TYR A 53 -14.31 -11.20 23.59
N GLY A 54 -13.27 -10.91 24.38
CA GLY A 54 -12.27 -9.89 24.05
C GLY A 54 -11.59 -10.14 22.71
N VAL A 55 -11.20 -11.40 22.44
CA VAL A 55 -10.59 -11.78 21.16
C VAL A 55 -11.54 -11.62 19.99
N ARG A 56 -12.81 -12.03 20.12
CA ARG A 56 -13.81 -11.86 19.05
C ARG A 56 -14.04 -10.38 18.74
N GLN A 57 -14.15 -9.56 19.78
CA GLN A 57 -14.32 -8.12 19.61
C GLN A 57 -13.10 -7.49 18.95
N ALA A 58 -11.88 -7.83 19.40
CA ALA A 58 -10.65 -7.33 18.82
C ALA A 58 -10.51 -7.70 17.34
N ARG A 59 -10.83 -8.96 16.96
CA ARG A 59 -10.84 -9.40 15.55
C ARG A 59 -11.83 -8.60 14.72
N HIS A 60 -13.04 -8.41 15.22
CA HIS A 60 -14.06 -7.62 14.52
C HIS A 60 -13.58 -6.18 14.29
N ASN A 61 -13.07 -5.53 15.35
CA ASN A 61 -12.54 -4.18 15.28
C ASN A 61 -11.40 -4.07 14.26
N ILE A 62 -10.44 -4.99 14.28
CA ILE A 62 -9.31 -5.00 13.32
C ILE A 62 -9.81 -5.07 11.88
N ILE A 63 -10.82 -5.90 11.59
CA ILE A 63 -11.38 -6.01 10.23
C ILE A 63 -12.01 -4.68 9.80
N CYS A 64 -12.84 -4.08 10.65
CA CYS A 64 -13.48 -2.80 10.37
C CYS A 64 -12.45 -1.69 10.17
N LEU A 65 -11.51 -1.54 11.11
CA LEU A 65 -10.46 -0.51 11.05
C LEU A 65 -9.56 -0.67 9.81
N ARG A 66 -9.23 -1.90 9.40
CA ARG A 66 -8.47 -2.16 8.18
C ARG A 66 -9.22 -1.71 6.93
N ASN A 67 -10.53 -1.93 6.88
CA ASN A 67 -11.36 -1.47 5.77
C ASN A 67 -11.42 0.06 5.74
N ASP A 68 -11.62 0.70 6.89
CA ASP A 68 -11.67 2.16 7.00
C ASP A 68 -10.33 2.80 6.63
N ARG A 69 -9.21 2.24 7.10
CA ARG A 69 -7.87 2.68 6.72
C ARG A 69 -7.63 2.57 5.22
N LYS A 70 -8.10 1.48 4.59
CA LYS A 70 -8.01 1.31 3.14
C LYS A 70 -8.79 2.41 2.42
N ALA A 71 -10.03 2.68 2.85
CA ALA A 71 -10.85 3.76 2.30
C ALA A 71 -10.22 5.15 2.51
N LEU A 72 -9.56 5.41 3.65
CA LEU A 72 -8.81 6.64 3.87
C LEU A 72 -7.61 6.76 2.93
N THR A 73 -6.89 5.66 2.69
CA THR A 73 -5.74 5.64 1.78
C THR A 73 -6.15 6.02 0.36
N GLU A 74 -7.25 5.48 -0.14
CA GLU A 74 -7.81 5.85 -1.45
C GLU A 74 -8.24 7.33 -1.52
N LYS A 75 -8.72 7.91 -0.40
CA LYS A 75 -9.04 9.34 -0.31
C LYS A 75 -7.78 10.21 -0.33
N ILE A 76 -6.73 9.80 0.39
CA ILE A 76 -5.43 10.49 0.42
C ILE A 76 -4.84 10.56 -0.99
N GLU A 77 -4.84 9.46 -1.73
CA GLU A 77 -4.35 9.41 -3.11
C GLU A 77 -5.07 10.42 -4.00
N LYS A 78 -6.41 10.49 -3.92
CA LYS A 78 -7.22 11.46 -4.68
C LYS A 78 -6.93 12.91 -4.28
N ALA A 79 -6.78 13.20 -3.00
CA ALA A 79 -6.46 14.54 -2.52
C ALA A 79 -5.08 15.01 -3.02
N ILE A 80 -4.08 14.11 -3.00
CA ILE A 80 -2.74 14.38 -3.52
C ILE A 80 -2.80 14.64 -5.03
N GLN A 81 -3.48 13.78 -5.80
CA GLN A 81 -3.65 13.96 -7.25
C GLN A 81 -4.27 15.31 -7.61
N LYS A 82 -5.34 15.71 -6.93
CA LYS A 82 -5.98 17.03 -7.11
C LYS A 82 -5.01 18.17 -6.86
N SER A 83 -4.24 18.10 -5.76
CA SER A 83 -3.26 19.13 -5.43
C SER A 83 -2.15 19.29 -6.48
N HIS A 84 -1.77 18.19 -7.15
CA HIS A 84 -0.79 18.22 -8.24
C HIS A 84 -1.39 18.73 -9.55
N ALA A 85 -2.66 18.44 -9.85
CA ALA A 85 -3.37 18.96 -11.01
C ALA A 85 -3.54 20.48 -10.94
N GLU A 86 -3.97 21.01 -9.79
CA GLU A 86 -4.05 22.46 -9.53
C GLU A 86 -2.70 23.16 -9.73
N GLY A 87 -1.60 22.49 -9.35
CA GLY A 87 -0.24 23.00 -9.55
C GLY A 87 0.27 22.94 -10.99
N LYS A 88 -0.33 22.12 -11.87
CA LYS A 88 0.00 22.05 -13.30
C LYS A 88 -0.75 23.12 -14.10
N GLU A 89 -2.04 23.32 -13.83
CA GLU A 89 -2.82 24.37 -14.50
C GLU A 89 -2.28 25.80 -14.22
N MET A 90 -1.75 26.04 -13.01
CA MET A 90 -1.04 27.30 -12.70
C MET A 90 0.34 27.44 -13.37
N LYS A 91 0.94 26.35 -13.86
CA LYS A 91 2.22 26.40 -14.59
C LYS A 91 2.01 26.56 -16.10
N GLU A 92 0.97 25.94 -16.67
CA GLU A 92 0.65 26.07 -18.10
C GLU A 92 0.10 27.46 -18.46
N SER A 93 -0.54 28.17 -17.53
CA SER A 93 -1.01 29.56 -17.72
C SER A 93 0.09 30.63 -17.59
N LYS A 94 1.36 30.25 -17.47
CA LYS A 94 2.50 31.18 -17.31
C LYS A 94 3.62 30.99 -18.34
N SER A 95 3.36 30.22 -19.38
CA SER A 95 4.30 29.94 -20.48
C SER A 95 3.67 30.34 -21.82
N ASP A 96 3.35 31.63 -21.97
CA ASP A 96 3.08 32.31 -23.24
C ASP A 96 3.81 33.66 -23.25
N ASN A 97 5.13 33.61 -23.42
CA ASN A 97 5.99 34.57 -24.13
C ASN A 97 7.44 34.15 -23.90
N ASP A 98 8.00 33.44 -24.87
CA ASP A 98 9.11 33.98 -25.67
C ASP A 98 9.48 32.93 -26.72
N GLU A 99 9.16 33.27 -27.98
CA GLU A 99 9.49 32.52 -29.18
C GLU A 99 10.95 32.81 -29.61
N GLU A 100 11.60 31.73 -30.05
CA GLU A 100 12.67 31.62 -31.06
C GLU A 100 14.12 32.12 -30.79
N ALA A 101 15.07 31.16 -30.86
CA ALA A 101 16.20 31.23 -31.80
C ALA A 101 16.93 29.86 -31.92
N SER A 102 16.77 29.23 -33.09
CA SER A 102 17.74 28.42 -33.87
C SER A 102 18.86 27.62 -33.16
N ASP A 103 18.95 26.31 -33.41
CA ASP A 103 19.82 25.75 -34.46
C ASP A 103 20.17 24.25 -34.24
N GLU A 104 20.25 23.54 -35.37
CA GLU A 104 20.99 22.32 -35.68
C GLU A 104 20.51 20.90 -35.27
N LEU A 105 20.18 20.17 -36.35
CA LEU A 105 19.93 18.73 -36.48
C LEU A 105 21.18 17.88 -36.25
N VAL A 106 21.06 16.80 -35.45
CA VAL A 106 21.86 15.57 -35.68
C VAL A 106 20.95 14.34 -35.53
N PRO A 107 20.77 13.51 -36.58
CA PRO A 107 20.03 12.26 -36.50
C PRO A 107 20.96 11.10 -36.08
N PRO A 108 20.60 10.25 -35.10
CA PRO A 108 21.29 8.98 -34.92
C PRO A 108 20.59 7.89 -35.75
N GLY A 109 21.07 7.72 -36.98
CA GLY A 109 20.85 6.49 -37.75
C GLY A 109 21.85 5.41 -37.36
N SER A 110 21.37 4.17 -37.31
CA SER A 110 22.11 2.88 -37.32
C SER A 110 22.77 2.38 -36.01
N ARG A 111 22.06 1.48 -35.33
CA ARG A 111 22.52 0.09 -35.13
C ARG A 111 21.37 -0.78 -34.62
N GLU A 112 20.69 -1.42 -35.56
CA GLU A 112 20.06 -2.72 -35.35
C GLU A 112 21.11 -3.78 -34.97
N ALA A 113 20.62 -4.78 -34.22
CA ALA A 113 21.18 -6.12 -33.96
C ALA A 113 22.01 -6.36 -32.69
N ALA A 114 21.70 -7.51 -32.06
CA ALA A 114 22.32 -8.22 -30.92
C ALA A 114 21.85 -7.77 -29.52
N ALA A 115 21.36 -8.62 -28.61
CA ALA A 115 21.19 -10.07 -28.59
C ALA A 115 20.13 -10.44 -27.53
N LYS A 116 19.22 -11.36 -27.90
CA LYS A 116 18.57 -12.28 -26.96
C LYS A 116 19.64 -13.24 -26.45
N GLU A 117 19.64 -13.56 -25.16
CA GLU A 117 20.05 -14.83 -24.53
C GLU A 117 20.56 -14.57 -23.11
N GLU A 118 19.67 -14.63 -22.12
CA GLU A 118 20.06 -14.98 -20.74
C GLU A 118 18.85 -15.42 -19.90
N GLU A 119 18.09 -16.42 -20.39
CA GLU A 119 16.98 -17.03 -19.64
C GLU A 119 16.99 -18.56 -19.76
N GLN A 120 18.16 -19.20 -19.54
CA GLN A 120 18.25 -20.67 -19.61
C GLN A 120 19.17 -21.37 -18.59
N GLU A 121 19.74 -20.70 -17.58
CA GLU A 121 20.63 -21.40 -16.63
C GLU A 121 19.98 -21.87 -15.31
N GLU A 122 18.80 -21.38 -14.91
CA GLU A 122 18.25 -21.76 -13.60
C GLU A 122 17.48 -23.10 -13.58
N LYS A 123 17.15 -23.67 -14.75
CA LYS A 123 16.41 -24.95 -14.83
C LYS A 123 17.29 -26.19 -14.68
N VAL A 124 18.61 -26.07 -14.80
CA VAL A 124 19.53 -27.22 -14.66
C VAL A 124 19.76 -27.57 -13.18
N THR A 125 19.75 -26.57 -12.29
CA THR A 125 19.99 -26.77 -10.85
C THR A 125 18.81 -27.41 -10.12
N ILE A 126 17.57 -27.19 -10.56
CA ILE A 126 16.38 -27.78 -9.90
C ILE A 126 16.24 -29.27 -10.24
N LYS A 127 16.81 -29.75 -11.36
CA LYS A 127 16.69 -31.15 -11.79
C LYS A 127 17.76 -32.08 -11.19
N SER A 128 18.79 -31.55 -10.53
CA SER A 128 19.83 -32.32 -9.82
C SER A 128 19.57 -32.49 -8.32
N LEU A 129 18.54 -31.85 -7.77
CA LEU A 129 18.13 -31.96 -6.36
C LEU A 129 16.93 -32.90 -6.12
N PHE A 130 16.44 -33.55 -7.17
CA PHE A 130 15.37 -34.54 -7.10
C PHE A 130 15.72 -35.79 -7.92
N HIS A 131 16.81 -36.45 -7.52
CA HIS A 131 17.13 -37.88 -7.69
C HIS A 131 17.93 -38.31 -6.45
#